data_AF-A0A2J7VDH5-F1
#
_entry.id   AF-A0A2J7VDH5-F1
#
_cell.length_a   1.000
_cell.length_b   1.000
_cell.length_c   1.000
_cell.angle_alpha   90.00
_cell.angle_beta   90.00
_cell.angle_gamma   90.00
#
_symmetry.space_group_name_H-M   'P 1'
#
loop_
_entity.id
_entity.type
_entity.pdbx_description
1 polymer ?
#
loop_
_entity_poly.entity_id
_entity_poly.type
_entity_poly.pdbx_seq_one_letter_code
_entity_poly.pdbx_strand_id
1 'polypeptide(L)'
;MGFNAYARVDAILRPEITREQVQAACCNFLDWLGYELLDDDSDLHETGVAYDDRTQCFTLQITCECPRGFATDTFRPLVLAVGELAAEPFAATLVNEDTSNEDSREFVVLAGPADQLGEFRFRRAQCAIEEQLKDIDLPPGTPGDSVVELAKRDSMTFSTTPPGEAEPSEIARVSVDLTGLEFDAGRRERIARLATALAREIAGDQLLLSARPGVLNAAAEETDQSHETVSPRG
;
A
#
# COMPACT_ATOMS: atom_id res chain seq x y z
N MET A 1 25.24 -15.25 18.12
CA MET A 1 23.95 -15.81 17.70
C MET A 1 23.49 -15.00 16.50
N GLY A 2 23.55 -15.57 15.31
CA GLY A 2 23.09 -14.97 14.06
C GLY A 2 21.65 -15.35 13.72
N PHE A 3 21.31 -15.24 12.44
CA PHE A 3 20.08 -15.78 11.84
C PHE A 3 20.34 -16.22 10.40
N ASN A 4 19.64 -17.25 9.92
CA ASN A 4 19.67 -17.63 8.51
C ASN A 4 18.90 -16.61 7.67
N ALA A 5 19.59 -16.04 6.68
CA ALA A 5 19.06 -14.98 5.85
C ALA A 5 18.93 -15.41 4.39
N TYR A 6 17.79 -15.05 3.78
CA TYR A 6 17.57 -15.18 2.35
C TYR A 6 17.22 -13.83 1.72
N ALA A 7 17.93 -13.44 0.66
CA ALA A 7 17.54 -12.34 -0.20
C ALA A 7 18.05 -12.58 -1.62
N ARG A 8 17.23 -12.23 -2.61
CA ARG A 8 17.68 -12.03 -3.99
C ARG A 8 17.11 -10.71 -4.50
N VAL A 9 17.98 -9.87 -5.03
CA VAL A 9 17.63 -8.56 -5.57
C VAL A 9 18.29 -8.43 -6.92
N ASP A 10 17.48 -8.15 -7.94
CA ASP A 10 17.95 -7.80 -9.26
C ASP A 10 17.51 -6.35 -9.54
N ALA A 11 18.46 -5.50 -9.90
CA ALA A 11 18.23 -4.08 -10.17
C ALA A 11 18.95 -3.64 -11.45
N ILE A 12 18.27 -2.86 -12.28
CA ILE A 12 18.88 -2.23 -13.45
C ILE A 12 19.48 -0.89 -13.01
N LEU A 13 20.78 -0.71 -13.24
CA LEU A 13 21.50 0.52 -12.96
C LEU A 13 21.44 1.48 -14.15
N ARG A 14 21.72 2.77 -13.91
CA ARG A 14 21.72 3.77 -14.98
C ARG A 14 22.86 3.49 -15.96
N PRO A 15 22.70 3.76 -17.28
CA PRO A 15 23.69 3.42 -18.30
C PRO A 15 25.10 4.01 -18.09
N GLU A 16 25.20 5.13 -17.37
CA GLU A 16 26.46 5.80 -17.06
C GLU A 16 27.20 5.21 -15.86
N ILE A 17 26.63 4.23 -15.15
CA ILE A 17 27.22 3.67 -13.94
C ILE A 17 28.40 2.75 -14.27
N THR A 18 29.52 3.04 -13.65
CA THR A 18 30.76 2.28 -13.76
C THR A 18 30.86 1.19 -12.72
N ARG A 19 31.65 0.15 -13.01
CA ARG A 19 31.91 -0.94 -12.06
C ARG A 19 32.52 -0.42 -10.76
N GLU A 20 33.40 0.58 -10.83
CA GLU A 20 34.03 1.19 -9.67
C GLU A 20 33.01 1.86 -8.74
N GLN A 21 31.98 2.50 -9.31
CA GLN A 21 30.89 3.09 -8.52
C GLN A 21 30.06 2.01 -7.83
N VAL A 22 29.77 0.90 -8.51
CA VAL A 22 29.05 -0.23 -7.92
C VAL A 22 29.87 -0.87 -6.80
N GLN A 23 31.16 -1.09 -7.03
CA GLN A 23 32.07 -1.62 -6.01
C GLN A 23 32.17 -0.69 -4.80
N ALA A 24 32.25 0.62 -5.00
CA ALA A 24 32.25 1.60 -3.91
C ALA A 24 30.93 1.57 -3.12
N ALA A 25 29.79 1.44 -3.78
CA ALA A 25 28.49 1.28 -3.12
C ALA A 25 28.38 -0.03 -2.32
N CYS A 26 29.06 -1.09 -2.77
CA CYS A 26 29.03 -2.40 -2.14
C CYS A 26 30.15 -2.63 -1.11
N CYS A 27 31.07 -1.68 -0.92
CA CYS A 27 32.32 -1.86 -0.16
C CYS A 27 32.09 -2.51 1.20
N ASN A 28 31.17 -1.98 2.02
CA ASN A 28 30.92 -2.51 3.36
C ASN A 28 30.45 -3.99 3.36
N PHE A 29 29.67 -4.39 2.35
CA PHE A 29 29.19 -5.76 2.22
C PHE A 29 30.29 -6.70 1.69
N LEU A 30 31.06 -6.24 0.70
CA LEU A 30 32.20 -6.96 0.14
C LEU A 30 33.30 -7.17 1.20
N ASP A 31 33.62 -6.14 1.97
CA ASP A 31 34.60 -6.20 3.06
C ASP A 31 34.15 -7.16 4.17
N TRP A 32 32.84 -7.20 4.47
CA TRP A 32 32.28 -8.15 5.44
C TRP A 32 32.41 -9.60 4.97
N LEU A 33 32.16 -9.88 3.69
CA LEU A 33 32.35 -11.21 3.10
C LEU A 33 33.81 -11.57 2.86
N GLY A 34 34.69 -10.57 2.68
CA GLY A 34 36.03 -10.76 2.16
C GLY A 34 36.06 -11.15 0.68
N TYR A 35 35.04 -10.75 -0.08
CA TYR A 35 34.86 -11.09 -1.50
C TYR A 35 34.99 -9.86 -2.40
N GLU A 36 35.16 -10.10 -3.69
CA GLU A 36 35.14 -9.06 -4.73
C GLU A 36 33.78 -9.03 -5.44
N LEU A 37 33.48 -7.90 -6.08
CA LEU A 37 32.34 -7.80 -6.99
C LEU A 37 32.56 -8.76 -8.17
N LEU A 38 31.55 -9.55 -8.53
CA LEU A 38 31.59 -10.45 -9.68
C LEU A 38 31.20 -9.73 -10.98
N ASP A 39 31.65 -10.25 -12.12
CA ASP A 39 31.36 -9.71 -13.46
C ASP A 39 29.93 -10.02 -13.93
N ASP A 40 29.34 -11.11 -13.47
CA ASP A 40 27.96 -11.51 -13.75
C ASP A 40 27.45 -12.46 -12.66
N ASP A 41 26.17 -12.85 -12.76
CA ASP A 41 25.51 -13.69 -11.75
C ASP A 41 25.74 -15.20 -11.95
N SER A 42 26.50 -15.62 -12.97
CA SER A 42 26.68 -17.04 -13.29
C SER A 42 27.45 -17.82 -12.22
N ASP A 43 28.39 -17.15 -11.55
CA ASP A 43 29.18 -17.68 -10.43
C ASP A 43 28.59 -17.33 -9.05
N LEU A 44 27.41 -16.67 -9.01
CA LEU A 44 26.76 -16.23 -7.78
C LEU A 44 25.93 -17.38 -7.15
N HIS A 45 26.61 -18.37 -6.58
CA HIS A 45 25.97 -19.58 -6.05
C HIS A 45 25.41 -19.46 -4.63
N GLU A 46 25.96 -18.57 -3.80
CA GLU A 46 25.52 -18.39 -2.41
C GLU A 46 25.31 -16.91 -2.07
N THR A 47 26.21 -16.32 -1.27
CA THR A 47 26.12 -14.93 -0.82
C THR A 47 27.18 -14.08 -1.53
N GLY A 48 26.75 -13.00 -2.16
CA GLY A 48 27.64 -12.10 -2.89
C GLY A 48 26.88 -11.05 -3.71
N VAL A 49 27.64 -10.30 -4.49
CA VAL A 49 27.11 -9.33 -5.45
C VAL A 49 27.78 -9.51 -6.81
N ALA A 50 27.01 -9.27 -7.86
CA ALA A 50 27.44 -9.30 -9.25
C ALA A 50 26.98 -8.05 -9.98
N TYR A 51 27.76 -7.61 -10.97
CA TYR A 51 27.40 -6.51 -11.83
C TYR A 51 27.91 -6.69 -13.26
N ASP A 52 26.96 -6.89 -14.18
CA ASP A 52 27.20 -7.00 -15.61
C ASP A 52 27.16 -5.60 -16.25
N ASP A 53 28.32 -5.11 -16.68
CA ASP A 53 28.49 -3.79 -17.31
C ASP A 53 27.80 -3.67 -18.67
N ARG A 54 27.53 -4.78 -19.36
CA ARG A 54 26.89 -4.79 -20.68
C ARG A 54 25.39 -4.62 -20.57
N THR A 55 24.79 -5.24 -19.55
CA THR A 55 23.34 -5.20 -19.31
C THR A 55 22.95 -4.21 -18.22
N GLN A 56 23.92 -3.66 -17.50
CA GLN A 56 23.73 -2.80 -16.33
C GLN A 56 22.95 -3.51 -15.21
N CYS A 57 23.00 -4.84 -15.17
CA CYS A 57 22.28 -5.66 -14.21
C CYS A 57 23.12 -5.84 -12.95
N PHE A 58 22.62 -5.34 -11.82
CA PHE A 58 23.15 -5.62 -10.50
C PHE A 58 22.34 -6.74 -9.84
N THR A 59 23.03 -7.74 -9.33
CA THR A 59 22.43 -8.83 -8.55
C THR A 59 23.07 -8.90 -7.18
N LEU A 60 22.23 -8.90 -6.13
CA LEU A 60 22.60 -9.23 -4.76
C LEU A 60 21.94 -10.55 -4.40
N GLN A 61 22.73 -11.50 -3.91
CA GLN A 61 22.23 -12.74 -3.35
C GLN A 61 22.77 -12.93 -1.93
N ILE A 62 21.88 -13.35 -1.03
CA ILE A 62 22.21 -13.67 0.36
C ILE A 62 21.54 -15.00 0.68
N THR A 63 22.34 -15.98 1.05
CA THR A 63 21.93 -17.33 1.45
C THR A 63 22.90 -17.86 2.51
N CYS A 64 22.97 -17.20 3.68
CA CYS A 64 23.91 -17.57 4.74
C CYS A 64 23.44 -17.14 6.13
N GLU A 65 24.13 -17.62 7.18
CA GLU A 65 23.96 -17.11 8.54
C GLU A 65 24.55 -15.71 8.66
N CYS A 66 23.71 -14.74 9.03
CA CYS A 66 24.05 -13.34 9.21
C CYS A 66 24.10 -12.93 10.69
N PRO A 67 24.96 -11.99 11.10
CA PRO A 67 24.99 -11.50 12.47
C PRO A 67 23.71 -10.73 12.85
N ARG A 68 23.35 -10.73 14.14
CA ARG A 68 22.31 -9.82 14.67
C ARG A 68 22.70 -8.37 14.38
N GLY A 69 21.87 -7.66 13.62
CA GLY A 69 22.14 -6.31 13.14
C GLY A 69 22.43 -6.22 11.64
N PHE A 70 22.70 -7.34 10.96
CA PHE A 70 23.00 -7.35 9.52
C PHE A 70 21.97 -6.60 8.67
N ALA A 71 20.67 -6.76 8.97
CA ALA A 71 19.58 -6.07 8.27
C ALA A 71 19.73 -4.54 8.30
N THR A 72 20.10 -3.97 9.44
CA THR A 72 20.23 -2.51 9.64
C THR A 72 21.60 -1.97 9.29
N ASP A 73 22.65 -2.76 9.56
CA ASP A 73 24.02 -2.28 9.57
C ASP A 73 24.74 -2.57 8.24
N THR A 74 24.27 -3.57 7.48
CA THR A 74 24.88 -3.97 6.21
C THR A 74 23.87 -3.95 5.06
N PHE A 75 22.76 -4.69 5.18
CA PHE A 75 21.79 -4.86 4.09
C PHE A 75 21.12 -3.54 3.69
N ARG A 76 20.54 -2.81 4.64
CA ARG A 76 19.88 -1.53 4.34
C ARG A 76 20.84 -0.50 3.73
N PRO A 77 22.03 -0.23 4.29
CA PRO A 77 22.99 0.69 3.67
C PRO A 77 23.39 0.28 2.26
N LEU A 78 23.65 -1.00 2.02
CA LEU A 78 23.96 -1.55 0.70
C LEU A 78 22.83 -1.27 -0.30
N VAL A 79 21.61 -1.67 0.04
CA VAL A 79 20.44 -1.52 -0.83
C VAL A 79 20.18 -0.04 -1.16
N LEU A 80 20.31 0.85 -0.17
CA LEU A 80 20.15 2.29 -0.40
C LEU A 80 21.25 2.86 -1.30
N ALA A 81 22.50 2.45 -1.10
CA ALA A 81 23.61 2.90 -1.93
C ALA A 81 23.45 2.46 -3.39
N VAL A 82 23.03 1.21 -3.63
CA VAL A 82 22.70 0.72 -4.97
C VAL A 82 21.47 1.44 -5.54
N GLY A 83 20.48 1.76 -4.70
CA GLY A 83 19.31 2.54 -5.08
C GLY A 83 19.62 3.90 -5.72
N GLU A 84 20.63 4.61 -5.20
CA GLU A 84 21.06 5.89 -5.80
C GLU A 84 21.63 5.72 -7.21
N LEU A 85 22.18 4.53 -7.53
CA LEU A 85 22.72 4.18 -8.84
C LEU A 85 21.66 3.59 -9.79
N ALA A 86 20.50 3.19 -9.26
CA ALA A 86 19.47 2.50 -10.01
C ALA A 86 18.81 3.40 -11.06
N ALA A 87 18.40 2.79 -12.17
CA ALA A 87 17.59 3.44 -13.20
C ALA A 87 16.15 3.64 -12.73
N GLU A 88 15.63 2.70 -11.95
CA GLU A 88 14.25 2.70 -11.44
C GLU A 88 14.22 2.27 -9.96
N PRO A 89 13.20 2.68 -9.20
CA PRO A 89 12.99 2.19 -7.85
C PRO A 89 12.71 0.69 -7.79
N PHE A 90 13.25 0.05 -6.76
CA PHE A 90 13.04 -1.36 -6.48
C PHE A 90 12.82 -1.60 -4.98
N ALA A 91 12.38 -2.83 -4.68
CA ALA A 91 12.24 -3.30 -3.31
C ALA A 91 13.17 -4.48 -3.09
N ALA A 92 13.98 -4.40 -2.03
CA ALA A 92 14.78 -5.51 -1.57
C ALA A 92 14.15 -6.08 -0.30
N THR A 93 13.91 -7.39 -0.29
CA THR A 93 13.37 -8.10 0.87
C THR A 93 14.43 -9.04 1.42
N LEU A 94 14.79 -8.87 2.69
CA LEU A 94 15.60 -9.80 3.45
C LEU A 94 14.70 -10.65 4.34
N VAL A 95 14.73 -11.96 4.16
CA VAL A 95 13.92 -12.93 4.90
C VAL A 95 14.78 -13.56 5.99
N ASN A 96 14.27 -13.57 7.22
CA ASN A 96 14.81 -14.30 8.35
C ASN A 96 14.12 -15.67 8.47
N GLU A 97 14.85 -16.73 8.15
CA GLU A 97 14.31 -18.10 8.10
C GLU A 97 14.17 -18.75 9.48
N ASP A 98 14.74 -18.17 10.54
CA ASP A 98 14.78 -18.78 11.88
C ASP A 98 13.55 -18.47 12.75
N THR A 99 12.59 -17.66 12.27
CA THR A 99 11.43 -17.23 13.08
C THR A 99 10.14 -18.00 12.76
N SER A 100 9.52 -18.57 13.79
CA SER A 100 8.26 -19.33 13.72
C SER A 100 7.00 -18.44 13.63
N ASN A 101 7.15 -17.13 13.41
CA ASN A 101 6.05 -16.16 13.34
C ASN A 101 6.14 -15.41 12.00
N GLU A 102 5.11 -15.51 11.16
CA GLU A 102 5.15 -15.08 9.76
C GLU A 102 5.39 -13.57 9.58
N ASP A 103 4.82 -12.72 10.44
CA ASP A 103 4.88 -11.25 10.28
C ASP A 103 6.24 -10.60 10.61
N SER A 104 7.15 -11.32 11.28
CA SER A 104 8.49 -10.81 11.66
C SER A 104 9.62 -11.33 10.78
N ARG A 105 9.30 -12.05 9.71
CA ARG A 105 10.30 -12.68 8.82
C ARG A 105 10.94 -11.69 7.86
N GLU A 106 10.21 -10.68 7.41
CA GLU A 106 10.64 -9.85 6.29
C GLU A 106 11.13 -8.47 6.73
N PHE A 107 12.30 -8.11 6.23
CA PHE A 107 12.83 -6.76 6.32
C PHE A 107 12.92 -6.18 4.91
N VAL A 108 11.99 -5.27 4.60
CA VAL A 108 11.85 -4.68 3.26
C VAL A 108 12.49 -3.29 3.23
N VAL A 109 13.36 -3.07 2.25
CA VAL A 109 13.98 -1.76 1.96
C VAL A 109 13.56 -1.33 0.57
N LEU A 110 13.03 -0.10 0.47
CA LEU A 110 12.73 0.54 -0.81
C LEU A 110 13.86 1.49 -1.17
N ALA A 111 14.41 1.34 -2.37
CA ALA A 111 15.56 2.11 -2.84
C ALA A 111 15.41 2.46 -4.32
N GLY A 112 16.08 3.52 -4.77
CA GLY A 112 15.93 4.04 -6.13
C GLY A 112 16.13 5.55 -6.19
N PRO A 113 15.97 6.14 -7.39
CA PRO A 113 16.00 7.59 -7.57
C PRO A 113 15.00 8.33 -6.65
N ALA A 114 15.49 9.32 -5.90
CA ALA A 114 14.71 10.01 -4.87
C ALA A 114 13.42 10.67 -5.40
N ASP A 115 13.44 11.16 -6.63
CA ASP A 115 12.32 11.77 -7.34
C ASP A 115 11.23 10.74 -7.73
N GLN A 116 11.58 9.46 -7.82
CA GLN A 116 10.67 8.38 -8.24
C GLN A 116 10.16 7.54 -7.05
N LEU A 117 10.85 7.56 -5.91
CA LEU A 117 10.49 6.77 -4.72
C LEU A 117 9.08 7.07 -4.19
N GLY A 118 8.62 8.32 -4.27
CA GLY A 118 7.28 8.70 -3.82
C GLY A 118 6.18 8.02 -4.63
N GLU A 119 6.28 8.09 -5.95
CA GLU A 119 5.34 7.47 -6.89
C GLU A 119 5.41 5.94 -6.81
N PHE A 120 6.61 5.37 -6.65
CA PHE A 120 6.77 3.92 -6.45
C PHE A 120 6.08 3.43 -5.17
N ARG A 121 6.25 4.16 -4.05
CA ARG A 121 5.54 3.87 -2.80
C ARG A 121 4.03 3.94 -2.98
N PHE A 122 3.54 4.94 -3.69
CA PHE A 122 2.12 5.08 -3.98
C PHE A 122 1.59 3.88 -4.78
N ARG A 123 2.25 3.50 -5.87
CA ARG A 123 1.83 2.34 -6.68
C ARG A 123 1.87 1.04 -5.89
N ARG A 124 2.92 0.80 -5.12
CA ARG A 124 3.01 -0.40 -4.27
C ARG A 124 1.92 -0.42 -3.21
N ALA A 125 1.66 0.72 -2.56
CA ALA A 125 0.57 0.85 -1.60
C ALA A 125 -0.78 0.60 -2.28
N GLN A 126 -0.98 1.12 -3.49
CA GLN A 126 -2.18 0.84 -4.26
C GLN A 126 -2.32 -0.66 -4.51
N CYS A 127 -1.29 -1.37 -5.02
CA CYS A 127 -1.37 -2.81 -5.23
C CYS A 127 -1.67 -3.60 -3.94
N ALA A 128 -1.01 -3.25 -2.83
CA ALA A 128 -1.26 -3.89 -1.53
C ALA A 128 -2.70 -3.65 -1.05
N ILE A 129 -3.19 -2.42 -1.20
CA ILE A 129 -4.59 -2.08 -0.93
C ILE A 129 -5.50 -2.92 -1.83
N GLU A 130 -5.24 -3.01 -3.14
CA GLU A 130 -6.05 -3.82 -4.06
C GLU A 130 -6.17 -5.29 -3.65
N GLU A 131 -5.05 -5.89 -3.23
CA GLU A 131 -5.03 -7.25 -2.73
C GLU A 131 -5.79 -7.44 -1.41
N GLN A 132 -5.76 -6.44 -0.52
CA GLN A 132 -6.45 -6.50 0.77
C GLN A 132 -7.94 -6.17 0.65
N LEU A 133 -8.31 -5.26 -0.26
CA LEU A 133 -9.69 -4.81 -0.44
C LEU A 133 -10.60 -5.91 -0.97
N LYS A 134 -10.07 -6.86 -1.76
CA LYS A 134 -10.88 -7.92 -2.40
C LYS A 134 -11.71 -8.73 -1.41
N ASP A 135 -11.27 -8.82 -0.16
CA ASP A 135 -11.91 -9.57 0.91
C ASP A 135 -12.78 -8.69 1.82
N ILE A 136 -12.79 -7.36 1.61
CA ILE A 136 -13.61 -6.43 2.38
C ILE A 136 -15.04 -6.42 1.87
N ASP A 137 -15.97 -6.79 2.75
CA ASP A 137 -17.41 -6.70 2.53
C ASP A 137 -18.11 -6.09 3.77
N LEU A 138 -19.40 -5.81 3.63
CA LEU A 138 -20.26 -5.36 4.72
C LEU A 138 -20.46 -6.49 5.74
N PRO A 139 -20.59 -6.16 7.05
CA PRO A 139 -20.95 -7.15 8.06
C PRO A 139 -22.25 -7.89 7.71
N PRO A 140 -22.39 -9.17 8.06
CA PRO A 140 -23.63 -9.91 7.85
C PRO A 140 -24.82 -9.20 8.50
N GLY A 141 -25.93 -9.10 7.78
CA GLY A 141 -27.14 -8.44 8.27
C GLY A 141 -27.13 -6.90 8.18
N THR A 142 -26.10 -6.30 7.56
CA THR A 142 -26.10 -4.87 7.22
C THR A 142 -27.30 -4.55 6.32
N PRO A 143 -28.19 -3.62 6.71
CA PRO A 143 -29.29 -3.20 5.87
C PRO A 143 -28.84 -2.38 4.65
N GLY A 144 -29.42 -2.68 3.48
CA GLY A 144 -29.27 -1.92 2.24
C GLY A 144 -28.56 -2.68 1.12
N ASP A 145 -27.83 -1.96 0.27
CA ASP A 145 -27.19 -2.51 -0.94
C ASP A 145 -25.83 -3.14 -0.59
N SER A 146 -25.48 -4.24 -1.28
CA SER A 146 -24.14 -4.85 -1.13
C SER A 146 -23.05 -3.96 -1.71
N VAL A 147 -21.79 -4.19 -1.35
CA VAL A 147 -20.64 -3.43 -1.90
C VAL A 147 -20.61 -3.49 -3.42
N VAL A 148 -20.94 -4.65 -4.00
CA VAL A 148 -21.00 -4.86 -5.46
C VAL A 148 -22.11 -4.03 -6.11
N GLU A 149 -23.27 -3.89 -5.46
CA GLU A 149 -24.35 -3.05 -5.98
C GLU A 149 -24.05 -1.56 -5.81
N LEU A 150 -23.45 -1.15 -4.69
CA LEU A 150 -23.01 0.22 -4.44
C LEU A 150 -21.93 0.66 -5.45
N ALA A 151 -21.02 -0.23 -5.84
CA ALA A 151 -20.01 0.04 -6.86
C ALA A 151 -20.60 0.40 -8.23
N LYS A 152 -21.83 -0.01 -8.53
CA LYS A 152 -22.52 0.34 -9.78
C LYS A 152 -23.19 1.71 -9.72
N ARG A 153 -23.25 2.34 -8.54
CA ARG A 153 -23.88 3.64 -8.34
C ARG A 153 -22.85 4.75 -8.47
N ASP A 154 -23.33 5.94 -8.83
CA ASP A 154 -22.52 7.15 -8.83
C ASP A 154 -22.43 7.78 -7.44
N SER A 155 -23.31 7.38 -6.51
CA SER A 155 -23.28 7.84 -5.13
C SER A 155 -23.54 6.70 -4.15
N MET A 156 -22.87 6.72 -3.01
CA MET A 156 -23.07 5.76 -1.92
C MET A 156 -22.95 6.47 -0.57
N THR A 157 -23.71 6.02 0.42
CA THR A 157 -23.67 6.55 1.78
C THR A 157 -23.74 5.41 2.78
N PHE A 158 -22.82 5.44 3.74
CA PHE A 158 -22.75 4.52 4.86
C PHE A 158 -23.12 5.29 6.12
N SER A 159 -24.13 4.79 6.82
CA SER A 159 -24.62 5.38 8.06
C SER A 159 -24.43 4.42 9.22
N THR A 160 -24.42 4.98 10.42
CA THR A 160 -24.32 4.22 11.67
C THR A 160 -25.53 4.49 12.56
N THR A 161 -25.96 3.48 13.28
CA THR A 161 -27.01 3.56 14.29
C THR A 161 -26.47 3.07 15.64
N PRO A 162 -26.66 3.83 16.74
CA PRO A 162 -26.30 3.38 18.08
C PRO A 162 -27.10 2.14 18.52
N PRO A 163 -26.51 1.24 19.30
CA PRO A 163 -27.21 0.07 19.80
C PRO A 163 -28.26 0.47 20.84
N GLY A 164 -29.47 -0.10 20.74
CA GLY A 164 -30.51 0.04 21.76
C GLY A 164 -31.43 1.26 21.65
N GLU A 165 -31.35 2.05 20.58
CA GLU A 165 -32.30 3.15 20.33
C GLU A 165 -33.67 2.62 19.86
N ALA A 166 -34.75 3.11 20.49
CA ALA A 166 -36.13 2.73 20.16
C ALA A 166 -36.62 3.36 18.84
N GLU A 167 -36.06 4.52 18.46
CA GLU A 167 -36.22 5.16 17.16
C GLU A 167 -34.83 5.46 16.61
N PRO A 168 -34.23 4.52 15.85
CA PRO A 168 -32.85 4.66 15.40
C PRO A 168 -32.70 5.81 14.42
N SER A 169 -32.05 6.89 14.84
CA SER A 169 -31.63 7.94 13.92
C SER A 169 -30.33 7.50 13.21
N GLU A 170 -30.44 7.14 11.94
CA GLU A 170 -29.25 6.83 11.12
C GLU A 170 -28.42 8.10 10.92
N ILE A 171 -27.14 8.05 11.30
CA ILE A 171 -26.20 9.15 11.11
C ILE A 171 -25.25 8.79 9.96
N ALA A 172 -25.26 9.57 8.88
CA ALA A 172 -24.32 9.41 7.78
C ALA A 172 -22.87 9.65 8.26
N ARG A 173 -21.98 8.68 8.00
CA ARG A 173 -20.55 8.74 8.38
C ARG A 173 -19.63 8.87 7.19
N VAL A 174 -19.92 8.12 6.13
CA VAL A 174 -19.15 8.15 4.89
C VAL A 174 -20.11 8.37 3.74
N SER A 175 -19.87 9.39 2.93
CA SER A 175 -20.59 9.63 1.68
C SER A 175 -19.58 9.82 0.56
N VAL A 176 -19.80 9.13 -0.55
CA VAL A 176 -18.94 9.20 -1.72
C VAL A 176 -19.82 9.55 -2.92
N ASP A 177 -19.43 10.61 -3.62
CA ASP A 177 -20.05 11.07 -4.86
C ASP A 177 -19.02 10.99 -6.00
N LEU A 178 -19.34 10.19 -7.01
CA LEU A 178 -18.55 9.90 -8.20
C LEU A 178 -19.19 10.51 -9.46
N THR A 179 -20.21 11.35 -9.30
CA THR A 179 -20.92 11.98 -10.41
C THR A 179 -19.95 12.72 -11.33
N GLY A 180 -20.02 12.42 -12.63
CA GLY A 180 -19.14 13.03 -13.64
C GLY A 180 -17.74 12.44 -13.73
N LEU A 181 -17.42 11.37 -12.96
CA LEU A 181 -16.16 10.66 -13.06
C LEU A 181 -16.31 9.36 -13.85
N GLU A 182 -15.57 9.26 -14.95
CA GLU A 182 -15.52 8.04 -15.77
C GLU A 182 -14.49 7.07 -15.19
N PHE A 183 -14.98 6.10 -14.43
CA PHE A 183 -14.18 5.02 -13.87
C PHE A 183 -14.63 3.67 -14.42
N ASP A 184 -13.66 2.80 -14.72
CA ASP A 184 -13.94 1.40 -15.02
C ASP A 184 -14.55 0.66 -13.80
N ALA A 185 -15.14 -0.50 -14.06
CA ALA A 185 -15.82 -1.30 -13.04
C ALA A 185 -14.88 -1.69 -11.88
N GLY A 186 -13.61 -2.02 -12.18
CA GLY A 186 -12.64 -2.40 -11.16
C GLY A 186 -12.30 -1.24 -10.23
N ARG A 187 -12.10 -0.04 -10.77
CA ARG A 187 -11.83 1.17 -9.97
C ARG A 187 -13.05 1.56 -9.13
N ARG A 188 -14.26 1.46 -9.66
CA ARG A 188 -15.50 1.70 -8.89
C ARG A 188 -15.65 0.71 -7.74
N GLU A 189 -15.39 -0.57 -7.99
CA GLU A 189 -15.43 -1.60 -6.94
C GLU A 189 -14.42 -1.33 -5.82
N ARG A 190 -13.18 -0.96 -6.18
CA ARG A 190 -12.16 -0.56 -5.18
C ARG A 190 -12.59 0.62 -4.33
N ILE A 191 -13.18 1.64 -4.93
CA ILE A 191 -13.69 2.81 -4.20
C ILE A 191 -14.79 2.39 -3.21
N ALA A 192 -15.74 1.56 -3.64
CA ALA A 192 -16.81 1.07 -2.76
C ALA A 192 -16.26 0.25 -1.58
N ARG A 193 -15.25 -0.60 -1.83
CA ARG A 193 -14.57 -1.39 -0.78
C ARG A 193 -13.78 -0.51 0.19
N LEU A 194 -13.08 0.51 -0.30
CA LEU A 194 -12.40 1.50 0.55
C LEU A 194 -13.40 2.26 1.44
N ALA A 195 -14.51 2.72 0.87
CA ALA A 195 -15.56 3.40 1.61
C ALA A 195 -16.17 2.48 2.68
N THR A 196 -16.35 1.20 2.35
CA THR A 196 -16.81 0.17 3.29
C THR A 196 -15.80 -0.07 4.42
N ALA A 197 -14.50 -0.17 4.11
CA ALA A 197 -13.45 -0.34 5.10
C ALA A 197 -13.42 0.84 6.09
N LEU A 198 -13.48 2.07 5.58
CA LEU A 198 -13.55 3.28 6.40
C LEU A 198 -14.82 3.33 7.25
N ALA A 199 -15.96 2.97 6.67
CA ALA A 199 -17.23 2.97 7.38
C ALA A 199 -17.25 1.94 8.53
N ARG A 200 -16.66 0.76 8.32
CA ARG A 200 -16.48 -0.25 9.36
C ARG A 200 -15.55 0.22 10.47
N GLU A 201 -14.43 0.85 10.13
CA GLU A 201 -13.50 1.43 11.12
C GLU A 201 -14.20 2.50 11.98
N ILE A 202 -15.01 3.37 11.37
CA ILE A 202 -15.79 4.39 12.09
C ILE A 202 -16.86 3.74 12.98
N ALA A 203 -17.53 2.69 12.51
CA ALA A 203 -18.57 2.00 13.27
C ALA A 203 -18.00 1.24 14.50
N GLY A 204 -16.78 0.72 14.36
CA GLY A 204 -16.17 -0.17 15.33
C GLY A 204 -17.05 -1.40 15.62
N ASP A 205 -16.89 -1.98 16.82
CA ASP A 205 -17.68 -3.15 17.25
C ASP A 205 -19.06 -2.79 17.82
N GLN A 206 -19.38 -1.49 17.90
CA GLN A 206 -20.49 -1.00 18.72
C GLN A 206 -21.68 -0.50 17.90
N LEU A 207 -21.44 0.04 16.70
CA LEU A 207 -22.48 0.67 15.90
C LEU A 207 -22.97 -0.28 14.80
N LEU A 208 -24.29 -0.28 14.57
CA LEU A 208 -24.87 -0.98 13.43
C LEU A 208 -24.66 -0.14 12.18
N LEU A 209 -24.12 -0.77 11.13
CA LEU A 209 -23.88 -0.13 9.85
C LEU A 209 -25.11 -0.28 8.94
N SER A 210 -25.43 0.73 8.14
CA SER A 210 -26.32 0.65 6.97
C SER A 210 -25.61 1.20 5.74
N ALA A 211 -25.93 0.68 4.55
CA ALA A 211 -25.27 1.08 3.31
C ALA A 211 -26.30 1.29 2.20
N ARG A 212 -26.42 2.50 1.66
CA ARG A 212 -27.45 2.85 0.68
C ARG A 212 -26.87 3.63 -0.50
N PRO A 213 -27.55 3.64 -1.65
CA PRO A 213 -27.28 4.64 -2.69
C PRO A 213 -27.31 6.04 -2.08
N GLY A 214 -26.36 6.89 -2.48
CA GLY A 214 -26.22 8.21 -1.88
C GLY A 214 -27.45 9.08 -2.14
N VAL A 215 -28.02 9.61 -1.07
CA VAL A 215 -29.06 10.64 -1.18
C VAL A 215 -28.33 11.94 -1.43
N LEU A 216 -28.46 12.51 -2.63
CA LEU A 216 -28.07 13.90 -2.87
C LEU A 216 -28.77 14.73 -1.80
N ASN A 217 -28.00 15.46 -0.98
CA ASN A 217 -28.54 16.30 0.08
C ASN A 217 -29.65 17.21 -0.49
N ALA A 218 -30.91 16.81 -0.32
CA ALA A 218 -32.07 17.68 -0.44
C ALA A 218 -32.26 18.47 0.86
N ALA A 219 -31.15 18.96 1.43
CA ALA A 219 -31.11 19.74 2.65
C ALA A 219 -30.56 21.14 2.34
N ALA A 220 -31.29 21.86 1.49
CA ALA A 220 -31.14 23.30 1.30
C ALA A 220 -32.45 24.02 0.87
N GLU A 221 -33.60 23.34 0.86
CA GLU A 221 -34.89 23.96 0.45
C GLU A 221 -36.01 23.68 1.47
N GLU A 222 -35.76 23.89 2.76
CA GLU A 222 -36.85 23.95 3.78
C GLU A 222 -36.65 25.11 4.76
N THR A 223 -36.27 26.29 4.25
CA THR A 223 -36.23 27.52 5.06
C THR A 223 -36.73 28.77 4.35
N ASP A 224 -37.65 28.63 3.38
CA ASP A 224 -38.30 29.80 2.75
C ASP A 224 -39.82 29.65 2.55
N GLN A 225 -40.50 29.02 3.52
CA GLN A 225 -41.98 29.02 3.58
C GLN A 225 -42.46 29.30 5.01
N SER A 226 -42.16 30.48 5.55
CA SER A 226 -42.76 30.92 6.81
C SER A 226 -42.89 32.44 6.99
N HIS A 227 -43.06 33.25 5.94
CA HIS A 227 -43.51 34.66 6.02
C HIS A 227 -43.89 35.05 4.57
N GLU A 228 -45.06 35.52 4.16
CA GLU A 228 -46.24 36.12 4.77
C GLU A 228 -47.47 35.70 3.95
N THR A 229 -48.54 35.23 4.60
CA THR A 229 -49.90 35.44 4.09
C THR A 229 -50.74 35.93 5.25
N VAL A 230 -50.70 37.25 5.47
CA VAL A 230 -51.68 37.93 6.30
C VAL A 230 -52.43 38.92 5.42
N SER A 231 -53.61 38.49 4.99
CA SER A 231 -54.76 39.38 4.81
C SER A 231 -56.01 38.57 5.07
N PRO A 232 -56.89 39.07 5.97
CA PRO A 232 -58.17 39.50 5.43
C PRO A 232 -58.75 40.77 6.07
N ARG A 233 -59.32 41.60 5.21
CA ARG A 233 -60.57 42.39 5.34
C ARG A 233 -60.81 43.23 6.60
N GLY A 234 -60.76 44.54 6.40
CA GLY A 234 -61.55 45.58 7.06
C GLY A 234 -61.77 46.71 6.06
#